data_AF-A0A841H537-F1
#
_entry.id   AF-A0A841H537-F1
#
_cell.length_a   1.000
_cell.length_b   1.000
_cell.length_c   1.000
_cell.angle_alpha   90.00
_cell.angle_beta   90.00
_cell.angle_gamma   90.00
#
_symmetry.space_group_name_H-M   'P 1'
#
loop_
_entity.id
_entity.type
_entity.pdbx_description
1 polymer ?
#
loop_
_entity_poly.entity_id
_entity_poly.type
_entity_poly.pdbx_seq_one_letter_code
_entity_poly.pdbx_strand_id
1 'polypeptide(L)'
;MKTLPRLLRWTRNALLCLIAAAAVGWAALRLSTRPSHARTWRTEQSVLPRVAVSDSIVTVRNVRDFTFRSPTDFTPGYRDRRYDLNKIERVWFVLSPFNPDWRGPAHSFLSFSFSDSQYVSVSVEARREADEEYSVWKGALRQYELMYVIGEERDVIGLRAVTWNDPVYLFPVRATPAQARALFVAMMRRAQALESRPDFYNTFTNNCTTNILDPVNQIASRRIPFGIDILLPGYSDELAYEHGLIDTDLPLEQARERFRINARAQAAAGKPDFSARIRVAGGR
;
A
#
# COMPACT_ATOMS: atom_id res chain seq x y z
N MET A 1 26.47 6.67 -55.73
CA MET A 1 25.46 6.86 -54.66
C MET A 1 24.65 5.59 -54.33
N LYS A 2 25.28 4.44 -53.96
CA LYS A 2 24.57 3.17 -53.63
C LYS A 2 24.88 2.59 -52.23
N THR A 3 25.60 3.33 -51.38
CA THR A 3 26.13 2.84 -50.08
C THR A 3 25.24 3.15 -48.87
N LEU A 4 24.43 4.21 -48.94
CA LEU A 4 23.51 4.65 -47.88
C LEU A 4 22.49 3.58 -47.42
N PRO A 5 21.82 2.81 -48.31
CA PRO A 5 20.82 1.82 -47.89
C PRO A 5 21.42 0.55 -47.27
N ARG A 6 22.72 0.28 -47.50
CA ARG A 6 23.42 -0.86 -46.88
C ARG A 6 23.81 -0.55 -45.44
N LEU A 7 24.39 0.62 -45.17
CA LEU A 7 24.73 1.04 -43.80
C LEU A 7 23.49 1.09 -42.90
N LEU A 8 22.37 1.63 -43.42
CA LEU A 8 21.10 1.72 -42.68
C LEU A 8 20.50 0.34 -42.36
N ARG A 9 20.71 -0.67 -43.22
CA ARG A 9 20.29 -2.05 -42.95
C ARG A 9 21.17 -2.73 -41.90
N TRP A 10 22.47 -2.47 -41.92
CA TRP A 10 23.41 -3.00 -40.93
C TRP A 10 23.17 -2.40 -39.53
N THR A 11 22.96 -1.10 -39.43
CA THR A 11 22.65 -0.43 -38.15
C THR A 11 21.31 -0.89 -37.59
N ARG A 12 20.28 -1.06 -38.46
CA ARG A 12 18.99 -1.64 -38.07
C ARG A 12 19.13 -3.08 -37.57
N ASN A 13 19.87 -3.93 -38.27
CA ASN A 13 20.05 -5.33 -37.87
C ASN A 13 20.85 -5.44 -36.56
N ALA A 14 21.88 -4.61 -36.38
CA ALA A 14 22.62 -4.54 -35.13
C ALA A 14 21.74 -4.09 -33.95
N LEU A 15 20.89 -3.07 -34.16
CA LEU A 15 19.92 -2.63 -33.16
C LEU A 15 18.90 -3.73 -32.83
N LEU A 16 18.37 -4.43 -33.82
CA LEU A 16 17.46 -5.56 -33.61
C LEU A 16 18.13 -6.70 -32.83
N CYS A 17 19.38 -7.04 -33.13
CA CYS A 17 20.14 -8.04 -32.38
C CYS A 17 20.40 -7.60 -30.93
N LEU A 18 20.71 -6.32 -30.70
CA LEU A 18 20.85 -5.77 -29.35
C LEU A 18 19.54 -5.83 -28.56
N ILE A 19 18.42 -5.46 -29.18
CA ILE A 19 17.08 -5.57 -28.57
C ILE A 19 16.76 -7.03 -28.25
N ALA A 20 17.01 -7.96 -29.18
CA ALA A 20 16.77 -9.38 -28.97
C ALA A 20 17.66 -9.96 -27.86
N ALA A 21 18.95 -9.61 -27.82
CA ALA A 21 19.87 -10.03 -26.76
C ALA A 21 19.45 -9.47 -25.40
N ALA A 22 19.02 -8.20 -25.35
CA ALA A 22 18.49 -7.59 -24.13
C ALA A 22 17.20 -8.28 -23.67
N ALA A 23 16.29 -8.61 -24.59
CA ALA A 23 15.05 -9.32 -24.29
C ALA A 23 15.32 -10.75 -23.77
N VAL A 24 16.27 -11.47 -24.37
CA VAL A 24 16.69 -12.82 -23.91
C VAL A 24 17.37 -12.74 -22.54
N GLY A 25 18.29 -11.79 -22.34
CA GLY A 25 18.94 -11.58 -21.04
C GLY A 25 17.94 -11.23 -19.94
N TRP A 26 16.96 -10.37 -20.24
CA TRP A 26 15.87 -10.04 -19.32
C TRP A 26 14.98 -11.24 -19.03
N ALA A 27 14.61 -12.04 -20.03
CA ALA A 27 13.83 -13.26 -19.84
C ALA A 27 14.59 -14.29 -18.98
N ALA A 28 15.89 -14.47 -19.22
CA ALA A 28 16.74 -15.36 -18.43
C ALA A 28 16.81 -14.92 -16.96
N LEU A 29 17.00 -13.62 -16.70
CA LEU A 29 16.99 -13.06 -15.34
C LEU A 29 15.63 -13.26 -14.65
N ARG A 30 14.52 -13.04 -15.39
CA ARG A 30 13.15 -13.22 -14.89
C ARG A 30 12.83 -14.68 -14.52
N LEU A 31 13.44 -15.63 -15.22
CA LEU A 31 13.25 -17.07 -14.98
C LEU A 31 14.17 -17.59 -13.87
N SER A 32 15.31 -16.94 -13.62
CA SER A 32 16.26 -17.35 -12.58
C SER A 32 15.92 -16.81 -11.20
N THR A 33 15.20 -15.68 -11.10
CA THR A 33 14.78 -15.12 -9.81
C THR A 33 13.44 -15.71 -9.35
N ARG A 34 13.40 -16.26 -8.13
CA ARG A 34 12.18 -16.75 -7.49
C ARG A 34 11.90 -15.95 -6.23
N PRO A 35 10.63 -15.60 -5.94
CA PRO A 35 10.30 -14.91 -4.72
C PRO A 35 10.53 -15.88 -3.54
N SER A 36 11.01 -15.36 -2.42
CA SER A 36 11.36 -16.18 -1.26
C SER A 36 11.06 -15.43 0.03
N HIS A 37 10.77 -16.17 1.11
CA HIS A 37 10.73 -15.61 2.47
C HIS A 37 12.05 -15.77 3.21
N ALA A 38 12.97 -16.59 2.70
CA ALA A 38 14.26 -16.87 3.29
C ALA A 38 15.32 -15.90 2.74
N ARG A 39 15.28 -14.65 3.22
CA ARG A 39 16.31 -13.63 2.98
C ARG A 39 16.58 -12.84 4.26
N THR A 40 17.61 -12.01 4.23
CA THR A 40 17.95 -11.10 5.32
C THR A 40 17.14 -9.82 5.19
N TRP A 41 15.94 -9.82 5.77
CA TRP A 41 15.01 -8.68 5.70
C TRP A 41 15.41 -7.55 6.63
N ARG A 42 15.01 -6.32 6.29
CA ARG A 42 14.99 -5.20 7.25
C ARG A 42 14.15 -5.54 8.47
N THR A 43 14.54 -5.02 9.63
CA THR A 43 13.90 -5.30 10.92
C THR A 43 12.40 -5.05 10.88
N GLU A 44 11.96 -3.91 10.33
CA GLU A 44 10.55 -3.51 10.18
C GLU A 44 9.72 -4.39 9.23
N GLN A 45 10.36 -5.27 8.47
CA GLN A 45 9.77 -6.17 7.47
C GLN A 45 10.18 -7.65 7.68
N SER A 46 10.79 -7.96 8.81
CA SER A 46 11.36 -9.29 9.10
C SER A 46 10.30 -10.34 9.43
N VAL A 47 9.20 -9.94 10.07
CA VAL A 47 8.11 -10.83 10.47
C VAL A 47 6.89 -10.60 9.58
N LEU A 48 6.38 -11.66 8.97
CA LEU A 48 5.13 -11.66 8.21
C LEU A 48 3.92 -11.81 9.14
N PRO A 49 2.78 -11.17 8.83
CA PRO A 49 1.53 -11.48 9.51
C PRO A 49 1.09 -12.91 9.18
N ARG A 50 0.47 -13.58 10.15
CA ARG A 50 -0.20 -14.87 9.92
C ARG A 50 -1.69 -14.70 10.07
N VAL A 51 -2.44 -15.04 9.04
CA VAL A 51 -3.87 -14.75 8.97
C VAL A 51 -4.67 -16.04 8.92
N ALA A 52 -5.68 -16.13 9.78
CA ALA A 52 -6.68 -17.18 9.76
C ALA A 52 -8.08 -16.55 9.71
N VAL A 53 -8.86 -16.93 8.70
CA VAL A 53 -10.25 -16.47 8.53
C VAL A 53 -11.17 -17.65 8.84
N SER A 54 -12.04 -17.51 9.84
CA SER A 54 -13.04 -18.52 10.24
C SER A 54 -14.38 -17.82 10.47
N ASP A 55 -15.36 -18.11 9.61
CA ASP A 55 -16.70 -17.50 9.65
C ASP A 55 -16.66 -15.98 9.76
N SER A 56 -17.16 -15.43 10.87
CA SER A 56 -17.17 -13.99 11.16
C SER A 56 -15.93 -13.50 11.90
N ILE A 57 -14.93 -14.35 12.18
CA ILE A 57 -13.74 -13.96 12.93
C ILE A 57 -12.49 -14.05 12.05
N VAL A 58 -11.75 -12.95 11.96
CA VAL A 58 -10.39 -12.92 11.41
C VAL A 58 -9.40 -12.86 12.55
N THR A 59 -8.53 -13.87 12.67
CA THR A 59 -7.39 -13.84 13.59
C THR A 59 -6.14 -13.47 12.82
N VAL A 60 -5.47 -12.41 13.26
CA VAL A 60 -4.18 -11.99 12.71
C VAL A 60 -3.14 -12.07 13.81
N ARG A 61 -2.13 -12.93 13.62
CA ARG A 61 -0.93 -12.93 14.44
C ARG A 61 0.13 -12.05 13.82
N ASN A 62 0.99 -11.49 14.66
CA ASN A 62 2.03 -10.54 14.26
C ASN A 62 1.47 -9.25 13.62
N VAL A 63 0.37 -8.71 14.15
CA VAL A 63 -0.04 -7.33 13.84
C VAL A 63 1.07 -6.40 14.33
N ARG A 64 1.67 -5.65 13.41
CA ARG A 64 2.81 -4.77 13.71
C ARG A 64 2.39 -3.61 14.61
N ASP A 65 3.15 -3.39 15.67
CA ASP A 65 2.93 -2.30 16.64
C ASP A 65 4.29 -1.71 17.07
N PHE A 66 5.08 -1.30 16.07
CA PHE A 66 6.39 -0.71 16.32
C PHE A 66 6.24 0.68 16.94
N THR A 67 7.13 1.01 17.86
CA THR A 67 7.21 2.35 18.45
C THR A 67 8.42 3.08 17.87
N PHE A 68 8.16 4.12 17.07
CA PHE A 68 9.20 4.91 16.40
C PHE A 68 9.53 6.18 17.20
N ARG A 69 10.83 6.41 17.41
CA ARG A 69 11.39 7.67 17.93
C ARG A 69 11.99 8.51 16.79
N SER A 70 12.54 7.83 15.78
CA SER A 70 12.98 8.40 14.50
C SER A 70 12.81 7.36 13.39
N PRO A 71 13.09 7.69 12.10
CA PRO A 71 13.03 6.71 11.01
C PRO A 71 13.99 5.51 11.19
N THR A 72 15.05 5.68 11.98
CA THR A 72 16.10 4.67 12.21
C THR A 72 16.20 4.22 13.67
N ASP A 73 15.52 4.88 14.60
CA ASP A 73 15.44 4.50 16.01
C ASP A 73 14.00 4.12 16.37
N PHE A 74 13.79 2.82 16.59
CA PHE A 74 12.48 2.25 16.90
C PHE A 74 12.60 0.99 17.76
N THR A 75 11.48 0.63 18.39
CA THR A 75 11.33 -0.62 19.15
C THR A 75 10.36 -1.53 18.42
N PRO A 76 10.80 -2.70 17.93
CA PRO A 76 9.91 -3.70 17.34
C PRO A 76 8.81 -4.15 18.31
N GLY A 77 7.60 -4.33 17.79
CA GLY A 77 6.44 -4.76 18.55
C GLY A 77 5.45 -5.51 17.67
N TYR A 78 4.85 -6.57 18.19
CA TYR A 78 3.87 -7.39 17.51
C TYR A 78 2.74 -7.78 18.47
N ARG A 79 1.51 -7.84 17.97
CA ARG A 79 0.33 -8.25 18.72
C ARG A 79 -0.48 -9.27 17.95
N ASP A 80 -1.15 -10.14 18.69
CA ASP A 80 -2.18 -11.01 18.14
C ASP A 80 -3.54 -10.34 18.31
N ARG A 81 -4.29 -10.25 17.22
CA ARG A 81 -5.61 -9.60 17.18
C ARG A 81 -6.65 -10.54 16.61
N ARG A 82 -7.86 -10.43 17.13
CA ARG A 82 -9.08 -11.04 16.59
C ARG A 82 -10.02 -9.91 16.23
N TYR A 83 -10.52 -9.95 15.01
CA TYR A 83 -11.45 -8.98 14.45
C TYR A 83 -12.76 -9.68 14.16
N ASP A 84 -13.85 -9.23 14.77
CA ASP A 84 -15.19 -9.68 14.45
C ASP A 84 -15.73 -8.89 13.26
N LEU A 85 -15.95 -9.57 12.14
CA LEU A 85 -16.47 -8.99 10.90
C LEU A 85 -17.85 -8.35 11.09
N ASN A 86 -18.63 -8.81 12.07
CA ASN A 86 -19.93 -8.20 12.37
C ASN A 86 -19.80 -6.82 13.02
N LYS A 87 -18.63 -6.51 13.59
CA LYS A 87 -18.33 -5.22 14.21
C LYS A 87 -17.65 -4.23 13.28
N ILE A 88 -17.35 -4.60 12.02
CA ILE A 88 -16.69 -3.67 11.10
C ILE A 88 -17.64 -2.50 10.79
N GLU A 89 -17.14 -1.29 11.02
CA GLU A 89 -17.93 -0.06 10.87
C GLU A 89 -17.57 0.71 9.61
N ARG A 90 -16.27 0.94 9.40
CA ARG A 90 -15.82 1.90 8.39
C ARG A 90 -14.49 1.50 7.79
N VAL A 91 -14.38 1.78 6.50
CA VAL A 91 -13.12 1.71 5.76
C VAL A 91 -12.60 3.13 5.59
N TRP A 92 -11.29 3.28 5.74
CA TRP A 92 -10.58 4.52 5.58
C TRP A 92 -9.52 4.34 4.52
N PHE A 93 -9.53 5.19 3.51
CA PHE A 93 -8.52 5.26 2.49
C PHE A 93 -7.41 6.21 2.95
N VAL A 94 -6.21 5.66 3.14
CA VAL A 94 -5.05 6.42 3.59
C VAL A 94 -4.18 6.72 2.38
N LEU A 95 -3.84 8.00 2.20
CA LEU A 95 -2.95 8.45 1.15
C LEU A 95 -1.83 9.30 1.77
N SER A 96 -0.59 8.96 1.44
CA SER A 96 0.62 9.59 1.96
C SER A 96 1.58 9.93 0.81
N PRO A 97 1.44 11.10 0.17
CA PRO A 97 2.43 11.60 -0.79
C PRO A 97 3.80 11.76 -0.12
N PHE A 98 4.87 11.38 -0.81
CA PHE A 98 6.23 11.49 -0.26
C PHE A 98 6.78 12.91 -0.32
N ASN A 99 6.16 13.78 -1.14
CA ASN A 99 6.55 15.17 -1.29
C ASN A 99 5.29 16.05 -1.37
N PRO A 100 5.23 17.19 -0.65
CA PRO A 100 4.13 18.14 -0.75
C PRO A 100 4.01 18.83 -2.12
N ASP A 101 5.12 19.07 -2.83
CA ASP A 101 5.17 19.82 -4.09
C ASP A 101 4.86 18.94 -5.31
N TRP A 102 5.21 17.65 -5.24
CA TRP A 102 4.89 16.68 -6.28
C TRP A 102 4.24 15.44 -5.68
N ARG A 103 2.93 15.34 -5.89
CA ARG A 103 2.11 14.30 -5.27
C ARG A 103 2.27 12.92 -5.88
N GLY A 104 2.71 12.81 -7.13
CA GLY A 104 2.68 11.58 -7.91
C GLY A 104 3.18 10.35 -7.15
N PRO A 105 4.43 10.35 -6.64
CA PRO A 105 4.91 9.33 -5.72
C PRO A 105 4.20 9.44 -4.37
N ALA A 106 3.37 8.46 -4.06
CA ALA A 106 2.70 8.36 -2.78
C ALA A 106 2.58 6.90 -2.36
N HIS A 107 2.26 6.71 -1.09
CA HIS A 107 1.83 5.42 -0.57
C HIS A 107 0.35 5.46 -0.25
N SER A 108 -0.39 4.48 -0.76
CA SER A 108 -1.82 4.32 -0.50
C SER A 108 -2.09 3.00 0.21
N PHE A 109 -3.01 2.99 1.17
CA PHE A 109 -3.40 1.79 1.90
C PHE A 109 -4.77 1.96 2.55
N LEU A 110 -5.30 0.88 3.13
CA LEU A 110 -6.59 0.91 3.80
C LEU A 110 -6.43 0.74 5.30
N SER A 111 -7.32 1.37 6.05
CA SER A 111 -7.53 1.12 7.46
C SER A 111 -9.00 0.79 7.74
N PHE A 112 -9.25 -0.08 8.71
CA PHE A 112 -10.58 -0.54 9.07
C PHE A 112 -10.82 -0.22 10.55
N SER A 113 -12.00 0.32 10.84
CA SER A 113 -12.46 0.54 12.21
C SER A 113 -13.61 -0.40 12.57
N PHE A 114 -13.65 -0.79 13.83
CA PHE A 114 -14.66 -1.68 14.40
C PHE A 114 -15.39 -0.98 15.55
N SER A 115 -16.65 -1.35 15.77
CA SER A 115 -17.52 -0.76 16.80
C SER A 115 -17.05 -1.00 18.24
N ASP A 116 -16.11 -1.92 18.46
CA ASP A 116 -15.42 -2.14 19.74
C ASP A 116 -14.10 -1.36 19.86
N SER A 117 -13.96 -0.27 19.10
CA SER A 117 -12.79 0.63 19.13
C SER A 117 -11.48 -0.02 18.69
N GLN A 118 -11.54 -1.12 17.94
CA GLN A 118 -10.37 -1.65 17.25
C GLN A 118 -10.13 -0.93 15.92
N TYR A 119 -8.86 -0.76 15.57
CA TYR A 119 -8.43 -0.19 14.30
C TYR A 119 -7.26 -1.01 13.74
N VAL A 120 -7.23 -1.20 12.42
CA VAL A 120 -6.15 -1.94 11.77
C VAL A 120 -5.86 -1.36 10.39
N SER A 121 -4.58 -1.04 10.17
CA SER A 121 -4.07 -0.65 8.86
C SER A 121 -3.56 -1.87 8.11
N VAL A 122 -3.86 -1.94 6.81
CA VAL A 122 -3.42 -2.99 5.90
C VAL A 122 -2.69 -2.34 4.74
N SER A 123 -1.36 -2.34 4.82
CA SER A 123 -0.45 -1.70 3.88
C SER A 123 0.25 -2.76 3.03
N VAL A 124 0.21 -2.60 1.71
CA VAL A 124 0.94 -3.49 0.79
C VAL A 124 2.25 -2.82 0.42
N GLU A 125 3.36 -3.45 0.77
CA GLU A 125 4.69 -2.85 0.70
C GLU A 125 5.64 -3.71 -0.12
N ALA A 126 6.62 -3.05 -0.73
CA ALA A 126 7.83 -3.70 -1.18
C ALA A 126 8.64 -4.14 0.05
N ARG A 127 8.86 -5.45 0.18
CA ARG A 127 9.67 -6.06 1.22
C ARG A 127 11.14 -5.95 0.82
N ARG A 128 11.94 -5.35 1.70
CA ARG A 128 13.32 -4.96 1.43
C ARG A 128 14.29 -5.81 2.26
N GLU A 129 15.39 -6.20 1.63
CA GLU A 129 16.55 -6.78 2.32
C GLU A 129 17.29 -5.70 3.13
N ALA A 130 18.09 -6.12 4.10
CA ALA A 130 18.66 -5.25 5.14
C ALA A 130 19.40 -4.00 4.58
N ASP A 131 20.09 -4.15 3.45
CA ASP A 131 20.88 -3.15 2.76
C ASP A 131 20.15 -2.48 1.59
N GLU A 132 18.86 -2.76 1.40
CA GLU A 132 18.08 -2.20 0.30
C GLU A 132 17.35 -0.91 0.65
N GLU A 133 17.60 0.12 -0.16
CA GLU A 133 16.73 1.28 -0.26
C GLU A 133 15.66 1.08 -1.34
N TYR A 134 14.48 1.65 -1.11
CA TYR A 134 13.40 1.56 -2.08
C TYR A 134 13.75 2.29 -3.37
N SER A 135 13.37 1.69 -4.50
CA SER A 135 13.54 2.26 -5.83
C SER A 135 12.42 1.79 -6.73
N VAL A 136 11.74 2.75 -7.35
CA VAL A 136 10.63 2.52 -8.30
C VAL A 136 11.07 1.58 -9.43
N TRP A 137 12.31 1.74 -9.92
CA TRP A 137 12.90 0.93 -10.99
C TRP A 137 13.24 -0.50 -10.54
N LYS A 138 13.75 -0.67 -9.32
CA LYS A 138 13.97 -2.01 -8.75
C LYS A 138 12.63 -2.75 -8.58
N GLY A 139 11.59 -2.05 -8.13
CA GLY A 139 10.22 -2.60 -8.05
C GLY A 139 9.63 -2.99 -9.41
N ALA A 140 9.92 -2.24 -10.48
CA ALA A 140 9.51 -2.59 -11.84
C ALA A 140 10.13 -3.91 -12.33
N LEU A 141 11.37 -4.17 -11.92
CA LEU A 141 12.19 -5.31 -12.35
C LEU A 141 12.01 -6.58 -11.50
N ARG A 142 11.01 -6.63 -10.59
CA ARG A 142 10.78 -7.75 -9.64
C ARG A 142 11.98 -7.99 -8.70
N GLN A 143 12.56 -6.91 -8.18
CA GLN A 143 13.65 -7.00 -7.22
C GLN A 143 13.20 -6.88 -5.77
N TYR A 144 11.89 -6.74 -5.51
CA TYR A 144 11.35 -6.80 -4.16
C TYR A 144 10.28 -7.87 -4.07
N GLU A 145 10.19 -8.51 -2.92
CA GLU A 145 9.04 -9.31 -2.55
C GLU A 145 7.87 -8.42 -2.15
N LEU A 146 6.66 -8.92 -2.35
CA LEU A 146 5.46 -8.32 -1.79
C LEU A 146 5.41 -8.63 -0.29
N MET A 147 4.96 -7.67 0.51
CA MET A 147 4.59 -7.90 1.92
C MET A 147 3.29 -7.17 2.22
N TYR A 148 2.40 -7.83 2.95
CA TYR A 148 1.31 -7.15 3.65
C TYR A 148 1.79 -6.79 5.05
N VAL A 149 1.89 -5.50 5.34
CA VAL A 149 2.04 -4.98 6.70
C VAL A 149 0.63 -4.77 7.25
N ILE A 150 0.20 -5.68 8.12
CA ILE A 150 -1.01 -5.52 8.92
C ILE A 150 -0.55 -4.97 10.27
N GLY A 151 -1.00 -3.77 10.64
CA GLY A 151 -0.47 -3.08 11.81
C GLY A 151 -1.46 -2.15 12.51
N GLU A 152 -1.12 -1.79 13.74
CA GLU A 152 -1.81 -0.76 14.51
C GLU A 152 -1.61 0.61 13.83
N GLU A 153 -2.61 1.49 13.88
CA GLU A 153 -2.51 2.77 13.19
C GLU A 153 -1.41 3.69 13.76
N ARG A 154 -1.13 3.60 15.06
CA ARG A 154 -0.02 4.35 15.69
C ARG A 154 1.35 3.98 15.11
N ASP A 155 1.49 2.75 14.63
CA ASP A 155 2.66 2.30 13.90
C ASP A 155 2.54 2.78 12.44
N VAL A 156 1.57 2.28 11.69
CA VAL A 156 1.57 2.43 10.22
C VAL A 156 1.28 3.86 9.79
N ILE A 157 0.25 4.49 10.37
CA ILE A 157 -0.13 5.88 10.08
C ILE A 157 0.77 6.85 10.86
N GLY A 158 1.06 6.55 12.13
CA GLY A 158 1.92 7.37 12.97
C GLY A 158 3.35 7.52 12.44
N LEU A 159 3.94 6.44 11.90
CA LEU A 159 5.24 6.48 11.23
C LEU A 159 5.28 7.54 10.13
N ARG A 160 4.26 7.57 9.27
CA ARG A 160 4.18 8.52 8.15
C ARG A 160 3.90 9.94 8.64
N ALA A 161 2.85 10.11 9.45
CA ALA A 161 2.36 11.43 9.84
C ALA A 161 3.23 12.13 10.90
N VAL A 162 3.85 11.38 11.80
CA VAL A 162 4.59 11.91 12.97
C VAL A 162 6.10 11.73 12.80
N THR A 163 6.57 10.55 12.40
CA THR A 163 8.01 10.26 12.34
C THR A 163 8.65 10.74 11.03
N TRP A 164 8.00 10.50 9.88
CA TRP A 164 8.47 11.00 8.58
C TRP A 164 7.99 12.42 8.27
N ASN A 165 6.90 12.83 8.93
CA ASN A 165 6.23 14.12 8.69
C ASN A 165 5.73 14.27 7.24
N ASP A 166 5.43 13.14 6.59
CA ASP A 166 4.79 13.11 5.28
C ASP A 166 3.37 13.68 5.39
N PRO A 167 2.84 14.40 4.38
CA PRO A 167 1.43 14.69 4.31
C PRO A 167 0.61 13.39 4.36
N VAL A 168 -0.32 13.28 5.31
CA VAL A 168 -1.21 12.10 5.42
C VAL A 168 -2.67 12.53 5.39
N TYR A 169 -3.39 11.93 4.47
CA TYR A 169 -4.83 12.09 4.29
C TYR A 169 -5.53 10.80 4.69
N LEU A 170 -6.58 10.92 5.50
CA LEU A 170 -7.39 9.81 6.00
C LEU A 170 -8.84 10.00 5.54
N PHE A 171 -9.12 9.55 4.32
CA PHE A 171 -10.42 9.72 3.69
C PHE A 171 -11.40 8.65 4.16
N PRO A 172 -12.61 9.00 4.60
CA PRO A 172 -13.64 8.01 4.82
C PRO A 172 -14.11 7.42 3.49
N VAL A 173 -14.30 6.11 3.45
CA VAL A 173 -14.79 5.42 2.25
C VAL A 173 -16.30 5.20 2.36
N ARG A 174 -17.00 5.48 1.27
CA ARG A 174 -18.42 5.19 1.08
C ARG A 174 -18.57 3.70 0.77
N ALA A 175 -18.78 2.91 1.81
CA ALA A 175 -19.01 1.47 1.70
C ALA A 175 -20.08 1.03 2.71
N THR A 176 -20.98 0.15 2.27
CA THR A 176 -21.89 -0.56 3.19
C THR A 176 -21.08 -1.49 4.10
N PRO A 177 -21.62 -1.89 5.27
CA PRO A 177 -20.93 -2.87 6.14
C PRO A 177 -20.59 -4.18 5.43
N ALA A 178 -21.43 -4.64 4.50
CA ALA A 178 -21.16 -5.83 3.70
C ALA A 178 -19.96 -5.65 2.76
N GLN A 179 -19.86 -4.50 2.09
CA GLN A 179 -18.71 -4.16 1.23
C GLN A 179 -17.42 -4.00 2.05
N ALA A 180 -17.50 -3.37 3.22
CA ALA A 180 -16.36 -3.24 4.14
C ALA A 180 -15.84 -4.62 4.60
N ARG A 181 -16.75 -5.53 4.99
CA ARG A 181 -16.41 -6.93 5.32
C ARG A 181 -15.73 -7.64 4.16
N ALA A 182 -16.32 -7.56 2.97
CA ALA A 182 -15.79 -8.22 1.78
C ALA A 182 -14.37 -7.73 1.44
N LEU A 183 -14.16 -6.41 1.50
CA LEU A 183 -12.86 -5.78 1.27
C LEU A 183 -11.81 -6.24 2.28
N PHE A 184 -12.14 -6.21 3.58
CA PHE A 184 -11.24 -6.65 4.64
C PHE A 184 -10.86 -8.12 4.45
N VAL A 185 -11.84 -9.00 4.24
CA VAL A 185 -11.61 -10.44 4.01
C VAL A 185 -10.77 -10.68 2.76
N ALA A 186 -11.00 -9.95 1.66
CA ALA A 186 -10.21 -10.08 0.44
C ALA A 186 -8.73 -9.76 0.69
N MET A 187 -8.43 -8.67 1.39
CA MET A 187 -7.05 -8.30 1.75
C MET A 187 -6.42 -9.31 2.72
N MET A 188 -7.18 -9.78 3.71
CA MET A 188 -6.73 -10.79 4.68
C MET A 188 -6.39 -12.12 3.99
N ARG A 189 -7.21 -12.58 3.04
CA ARG A 189 -6.94 -13.78 2.25
C ARG A 189 -5.73 -13.62 1.34
N ARG A 190 -5.51 -12.42 0.79
CA ARG A 190 -4.30 -12.14 0.00
C ARG A 190 -3.04 -12.18 0.86
N ALA A 191 -3.07 -11.60 2.06
CA ALA A 191 -1.99 -11.71 3.04
C ALA A 191 -1.75 -13.17 3.47
N GLN A 192 -2.81 -13.94 3.72
CA GLN A 192 -2.73 -15.37 4.05
C GLN A 192 -2.08 -16.18 2.93
N ALA A 193 -2.48 -15.96 1.67
CA ALA A 193 -1.90 -16.66 0.54
C ALA A 193 -0.39 -16.39 0.43
N LEU A 194 0.00 -15.13 0.66
CA LEU A 194 1.38 -14.67 0.61
C LEU A 194 2.26 -15.32 1.67
N GLU A 195 1.73 -15.71 2.84
CA GLU A 195 2.47 -16.45 3.89
C GLU A 195 3.05 -17.78 3.37
N SER A 196 2.27 -18.49 2.54
CA SER A 196 2.63 -19.81 2.00
C SER A 196 3.32 -19.74 0.65
N ARG A 197 3.04 -18.67 -0.11
CA ARG A 197 3.47 -18.50 -1.50
C ARG A 197 4.02 -17.09 -1.67
N PRO A 198 5.33 -16.89 -1.50
CA PRO A 198 5.96 -15.60 -1.72
C PRO A 198 5.70 -15.14 -3.16
N ASP A 199 5.56 -13.84 -3.33
CA ASP A 199 5.28 -13.21 -4.62
C ASP A 199 6.13 -11.95 -4.76
N PHE A 200 6.41 -11.53 -5.98
CA PHE A 200 7.17 -10.32 -6.23
C PHE A 200 6.27 -9.09 -6.18
N TYR A 201 6.74 -8.04 -5.51
CA TYR A 201 6.22 -6.70 -5.70
C TYR A 201 6.53 -6.25 -7.12
N ASN A 202 5.56 -5.62 -7.76
CA ASN A 202 5.75 -5.00 -9.06
C ASN A 202 5.11 -3.61 -9.08
N THR A 203 5.93 -2.60 -9.34
CA THR A 203 5.51 -1.19 -9.42
C THR A 203 4.34 -0.95 -10.39
N PHE A 204 4.18 -1.78 -11.43
CA PHE A 204 3.12 -1.63 -12.42
C PHE A 204 1.93 -2.56 -12.18
N THR A 205 2.17 -3.79 -11.71
CA THR A 205 1.14 -4.85 -11.72
C THR A 205 0.84 -5.49 -10.37
N ASN A 206 1.62 -5.22 -9.32
CA ASN A 206 1.46 -5.83 -8.00
C ASN A 206 2.05 -4.91 -6.91
N ASN A 207 1.37 -3.79 -6.71
CA ASN A 207 1.77 -2.69 -5.82
C ASN A 207 0.63 -2.34 -4.84
N CYS A 208 0.83 -1.28 -4.05
CA CYS A 208 -0.17 -0.79 -3.11
C CYS A 208 -1.52 -0.42 -3.75
N THR A 209 -1.52 0.33 -4.85
CA THR A 209 -2.76 0.73 -5.53
C THR A 209 -3.50 -0.43 -6.19
N THR A 210 -2.80 -1.30 -6.93
CA THR A 210 -3.39 -2.47 -7.62
C THR A 210 -3.99 -3.50 -6.67
N ASN A 211 -3.33 -3.77 -5.53
CA ASN A 211 -3.84 -4.69 -4.51
C ASN A 211 -5.04 -4.13 -3.72
N ILE A 212 -5.35 -2.83 -3.88
CA ILE A 212 -6.58 -2.20 -3.38
C ILE A 212 -7.64 -2.19 -4.49
N LEU A 213 -7.24 -1.87 -5.71
CA LEU A 213 -8.12 -1.68 -6.86
C LEU A 213 -8.93 -2.95 -7.19
N ASP A 214 -8.31 -4.12 -7.16
CA ASP A 214 -9.00 -5.39 -7.45
C ASP A 214 -10.11 -5.69 -6.42
N PRO A 215 -9.85 -5.69 -5.10
CA PRO A 215 -10.91 -5.78 -4.09
C PRO A 215 -11.97 -4.70 -4.18
N VAL A 216 -11.59 -3.44 -4.46
CA VAL A 216 -12.55 -2.33 -4.62
C VAL A 216 -13.45 -2.55 -5.84
N ASN A 217 -12.90 -3.02 -6.96
CA ASN A 217 -13.68 -3.30 -8.16
C ASN A 217 -14.67 -4.46 -8.01
N GLN A 218 -14.45 -5.36 -7.04
CA GLN A 218 -15.41 -6.42 -6.72
C GLN A 218 -16.64 -5.90 -5.94
N ILE A 219 -16.51 -4.75 -5.28
CA ILE A 219 -17.55 -4.18 -4.41
C ILE A 219 -18.15 -2.89 -4.96
N ALA A 220 -17.46 -2.19 -5.86
CA ALA A 220 -17.89 -0.92 -6.42
C ALA A 220 -19.00 -1.10 -7.46
N SER A 221 -19.97 -0.18 -7.46
CA SER A 221 -21.10 -0.17 -8.41
C SER A 221 -20.65 0.09 -9.85
N ARG A 222 -19.51 0.77 -10.02
CA ARG A 222 -18.88 1.06 -11.31
C ARG A 222 -17.43 0.63 -11.27
N ARG A 223 -17.01 -0.16 -12.26
CA ARG A 223 -15.63 -0.59 -12.42
C ARG A 223 -14.71 0.61 -12.66
N ILE A 224 -13.64 0.69 -11.88
CA ILE A 224 -12.54 1.62 -12.05
C ILE A 224 -11.53 0.98 -13.01
N PRO A 225 -11.24 1.59 -14.17
CA PRO A 225 -10.28 1.06 -15.11
C PRO A 225 -8.85 1.17 -14.55
N PHE A 226 -7.97 0.27 -15.00
CA PHE A 226 -6.53 0.44 -14.77
C PHE A 226 -6.06 1.67 -15.57
N GLY A 227 -5.34 2.59 -14.91
CA GLY A 227 -4.89 3.86 -15.48
C GLY A 227 -3.55 4.34 -14.91
N ILE A 228 -3.15 5.57 -15.26
CA ILE A 228 -1.87 6.18 -14.84
C ILE A 228 -1.75 6.30 -13.32
N ASP A 229 -2.88 6.35 -12.59
CA ASP A 229 -2.95 6.47 -11.13
C ASP A 229 -2.35 5.28 -10.37
N ILE A 230 -2.17 4.15 -11.06
CA ILE A 230 -1.40 3.00 -10.55
C ILE A 230 0.08 3.36 -10.39
N LEU A 231 0.60 4.17 -11.32
CA LEU A 231 2.00 4.59 -11.36
C LEU A 231 2.25 5.84 -10.54
N LEU A 232 1.20 6.63 -10.34
CA LEU A 232 1.22 7.85 -9.55
C LEU A 232 0.13 7.78 -8.46
N PRO A 233 0.34 6.99 -7.38
CA PRO A 233 -0.66 6.79 -6.34
C PRO A 233 -1.15 8.09 -5.71
N GLY A 234 -0.40 9.19 -5.79
CA GLY A 234 -0.80 10.49 -5.25
C GLY A 234 -2.08 11.10 -5.81
N TYR A 235 -2.52 10.65 -6.98
CA TYR A 235 -3.75 11.08 -7.65
C TYR A 235 -4.89 10.06 -7.49
N SER A 236 -4.68 8.97 -6.76
CA SER A 236 -5.72 7.95 -6.55
C SER A 236 -6.91 8.46 -5.73
N ASP A 237 -6.78 9.58 -5.00
CA ASP A 237 -7.90 10.24 -4.34
C ASP A 237 -8.83 10.97 -5.32
N GLU A 238 -8.31 11.53 -6.42
CA GLU A 238 -9.13 12.09 -7.52
C GLU A 238 -10.01 11.00 -8.13
N LEU A 239 -9.39 9.87 -8.48
CA LEU A 239 -10.11 8.73 -9.05
C LEU A 239 -11.16 8.17 -8.06
N ALA A 240 -10.81 8.03 -6.78
CA ALA A 240 -11.75 7.58 -5.76
C ALA A 240 -12.90 8.59 -5.58
N TYR A 241 -12.63 9.88 -5.65
CA TYR A 241 -13.64 10.94 -5.54
C TYR A 241 -14.60 10.95 -6.74
N GLU A 242 -14.07 10.90 -7.96
CA GLU A 242 -14.86 10.86 -9.21
C GLU A 242 -15.78 9.64 -9.29
N HIS A 243 -15.35 8.51 -8.73
CA HIS A 243 -16.15 7.30 -8.62
C HIS A 243 -17.07 7.27 -7.38
N GLY A 244 -17.14 8.35 -6.61
CA GLY A 244 -18.03 8.48 -5.45
C GLY A 244 -17.67 7.60 -4.27
N LEU A 245 -16.41 7.12 -4.20
CA LEU A 245 -15.92 6.25 -3.14
C LEU A 245 -15.50 7.01 -1.88
N ILE A 246 -15.20 8.30 -1.97
CA ILE A 246 -14.93 9.12 -0.77
C ILE A 246 -16.26 9.61 -0.20
N ASP A 247 -16.49 9.32 1.08
CA ASP A 247 -17.71 9.67 1.81
C ASP A 247 -17.68 11.12 2.30
N THR A 248 -17.88 12.04 1.35
CA THR A 248 -17.92 13.49 1.57
C THR A 248 -18.79 14.15 0.51
N ASP A 249 -19.39 15.29 0.87
CA ASP A 249 -20.09 16.20 -0.06
C ASP A 249 -19.25 17.45 -0.36
N LEU A 250 -18.07 17.57 0.27
CA LEU A 250 -17.14 18.67 0.03
C LEU A 250 -16.44 18.53 -1.32
N PRO A 251 -16.14 19.64 -2.01
CA PRO A 251 -15.20 19.65 -3.13
C PRO A 251 -13.87 18.99 -2.73
N LEU A 252 -13.23 18.28 -3.65
CA LEU A 252 -12.05 17.45 -3.36
C LEU A 252 -10.93 18.20 -2.62
N GLU A 253 -10.62 19.44 -3.01
CA GLU A 253 -9.60 20.25 -2.31
C GLU A 253 -9.98 20.53 -0.85
N GLN A 254 -11.26 20.81 -0.58
CA GLN A 254 -11.73 21.02 0.79
C GLN A 254 -11.76 19.69 1.57
N ALA A 255 -12.07 18.58 0.90
CA ALA A 255 -11.98 17.25 1.49
C ALA A 255 -10.52 16.92 1.86
N ARG A 256 -9.55 17.21 0.97
CA ARG A 256 -8.11 17.05 1.23
C ARG A 256 -7.70 17.83 2.48
N GLU A 257 -8.09 19.09 2.61
CA GLU A 257 -7.79 19.88 3.81
C GLU A 257 -8.46 19.29 5.07
N ARG A 258 -9.75 18.97 5.00
CA ARG A 258 -10.50 18.41 6.14
C ARG A 258 -9.96 17.06 6.62
N PHE A 259 -9.55 16.22 5.68
CA PHE A 259 -9.09 14.86 5.96
C PHE A 259 -7.57 14.74 6.08
N ARG A 260 -6.83 15.86 6.00
CA ARG A 260 -5.43 15.89 6.38
C ARG A 260 -5.31 15.74 7.91
N ILE A 261 -4.57 14.72 8.35
CA ILE A 261 -4.53 14.35 9.78
C ILE A 261 -3.24 14.75 10.50
N ASN A 262 -2.23 15.29 9.81
CA ASN A 262 -0.89 15.54 10.38
C ASN A 262 -0.92 16.24 11.75
N ALA A 263 -1.59 17.38 11.88
CA ALA A 263 -1.67 18.12 13.14
C ALA A 263 -2.33 17.29 14.26
N ARG A 264 -3.38 16.53 13.93
CA ARG A 264 -4.07 15.64 14.87
C ARG A 264 -3.20 14.46 15.27
N ALA A 265 -2.48 13.87 14.31
CA ALA A 265 -1.56 12.75 14.54
C ALA A 265 -0.39 13.19 15.45
N GLN A 266 0.19 14.37 15.22
CA GLN A 266 1.20 14.96 16.10
C GLN A 266 0.66 15.14 17.53
N ALA A 267 -0.49 15.78 17.68
CA ALA A 267 -1.12 15.98 18.99
C ALA A 267 -1.55 14.68 19.69
N ALA A 268 -1.70 13.58 18.93
CA ALA A 268 -2.07 12.27 19.41
C ALA A 268 -0.87 11.33 19.62
N ALA A 269 0.35 11.75 19.25
CA ALA A 269 1.54 10.91 19.33
C ALA A 269 1.75 10.37 20.75
N GLY A 270 2.02 9.07 20.84
CA GLY A 270 2.21 8.35 22.12
C GLY A 270 0.94 8.10 22.93
N LYS A 271 -0.24 8.57 22.50
CA LYS A 271 -1.49 8.36 23.23
C LYS A 271 -2.15 7.01 22.88
N PRO A 272 -2.77 6.31 23.85
CA PRO A 272 -3.40 5.01 23.62
C PRO A 272 -4.63 5.10 22.70
N ASP A 273 -5.26 6.27 22.63
CA ASP A 273 -6.43 6.58 21.80
C ASP A 273 -6.06 7.29 20.48
N PHE A 274 -4.82 7.11 19.99
CA PHE A 274 -4.30 7.70 18.74
C PHE A 274 -5.30 7.62 17.57
N SER A 275 -5.81 6.42 17.31
CA SER A 275 -6.74 6.12 16.23
C SER A 275 -8.06 6.91 16.31
N ALA A 276 -8.60 7.09 17.51
CA ALA A 276 -9.81 7.89 17.70
C ALA A 276 -9.50 9.37 17.46
N ARG A 277 -8.39 9.87 18.01
CA ARG A 277 -7.99 11.29 17.94
C ARG A 277 -7.72 11.78 16.52
N ILE A 278 -7.11 10.96 15.66
CA ILE A 278 -6.85 11.35 14.25
C ILE A 278 -8.13 11.52 13.43
N ARG A 279 -9.28 11.02 13.91
CA ARG A 279 -10.59 11.09 13.24
C ARG A 279 -11.50 12.18 13.76
N VAL A 280 -11.26 12.71 14.97
CA VAL A 280 -12.03 13.84 15.50
C VAL A 280 -11.85 15.02 14.55
N ALA A 281 -12.95 15.54 14.00
CA ALA A 281 -12.90 16.76 13.22
C ALA A 281 -12.39 17.88 14.15
N GLY A 282 -11.33 18.57 13.76
CA GLY A 282 -10.90 19.77 14.49
C GLY A 282 -12.07 20.74 14.52
N GLY A 283 -12.52 21.10 15.73
CA GLY A 283 -13.56 22.10 15.88
C GLY A 283 -13.14 23.39 15.20
N ARG A 284 -14.02 23.89 14.34
CA ARG A 284 -14.23 25.33 14.19
C ARG A 284 -15.63 25.61 14.69
#